data_AF-A0A7J5LIF5-F1
#
_entry.id   AF-A0A7J5LIF5-F1
#
_cell.length_a   1.000
_cell.length_b   1.000
_cell.length_c   1.000
_cell.angle_alpha   90.00
_cell.angle_beta   90.00
_cell.angle_gamma   90.00
#
_symmetry.space_group_name_H-M   'P 1'
#
loop_
_entity.id
_entity.type
_entity.pdbx_description
1 polymer ?
#
loop_
_entity_poly.entity_id
_entity_poly.type
_entity_poly.pdbx_seq_one_letter_code
_entity_poly.pdbx_strand_id
1 'polypeptide(L)'
;MSTFYNVRKSLIQAFRILFAAMLFVVAIGTVCPDIARAENLPESTQINEFAQSDEARTQTLALMEAVQNDGSPEASTQIAIGYADKVHYLRYDDSGAITNTITDPQDYDWVAPVEVEGRLVGRITIWDNNGSLEVGNFSPDIEEASLLDDDDSTTLISDGFSRAYYSMENSRISPLNEAARAIVPESVQVEQGDIAIRKNAPSGFDDSAGGGSIGVVSSDTAMGTDSSMNIFMLMAVFIVVTAVLALMCRILWRGPNRRNDR
;
A
#
# COMPACT_ATOMS: atom_id res chain seq x y z
N MET A 1 9.93 41.64 -36.24
CA MET A 1 9.74 41.73 -34.77
C MET A 1 8.57 40.86 -34.26
N SER A 2 8.08 39.85 -35.01
CA SER A 2 6.97 38.97 -34.57
C SER A 2 7.32 37.47 -34.45
N THR A 3 8.43 36.99 -35.04
CA THR A 3 8.84 35.58 -34.95
C THR A 3 9.49 35.21 -33.61
N PHE A 4 10.33 36.08 -33.05
CA PHE A 4 11.01 35.82 -31.76
C PHE A 4 10.07 35.78 -30.56
N TYR A 5 8.94 36.50 -30.61
CA TYR A 5 7.96 36.53 -29.52
C TYR A 5 7.13 35.23 -29.46
N ASN A 6 6.78 34.69 -30.63
CA ASN A 6 6.05 33.43 -30.75
C ASN A 6 6.92 32.22 -30.35
N VAL A 7 8.21 32.24 -30.70
CA VAL A 7 9.16 31.19 -30.26
C VAL A 7 9.31 31.21 -28.74
N ARG A 8 9.44 32.38 -28.10
CA ARG A 8 9.52 32.48 -26.63
C ARG A 8 8.25 31.98 -25.93
N LYS A 9 7.07 32.30 -26.46
CA LYS A 9 5.80 31.85 -25.89
C LYS A 9 5.60 30.34 -26.02
N SER A 10 5.98 29.77 -27.17
CA SER A 10 6.00 28.32 -27.41
C SER A 10 7.02 27.60 -26.52
N LEU A 11 8.19 28.20 -26.29
CA LEU A 11 9.22 27.62 -25.41
C LEU A 11 8.76 27.59 -23.95
N ILE A 12 8.12 28.66 -23.48
CA ILE A 12 7.59 28.76 -22.11
C ILE A 12 6.44 27.75 -21.90
N GLN A 13 5.60 27.53 -22.92
CA GLN A 13 4.50 26.56 -22.84
C GLN A 13 5.03 25.12 -22.87
N ALA A 14 6.01 24.81 -23.72
CA ALA A 14 6.71 23.53 -23.69
C ALA A 14 7.42 23.31 -22.35
N PHE A 15 8.01 24.35 -21.75
CA PHE A 15 8.66 24.29 -20.45
C PHE A 15 7.67 24.03 -19.31
N ARG A 16 6.46 24.62 -19.35
CA ARG A 16 5.40 24.35 -18.37
C ARG A 16 4.92 22.89 -18.44
N ILE A 17 4.77 22.35 -19.64
CA ILE A 17 4.39 20.94 -19.84
C ILE A 17 5.50 20.01 -19.36
N LEU A 18 6.76 20.33 -19.67
CA LEU A 18 7.91 19.55 -19.21
C LEU A 18 8.08 19.61 -17.67
N PHE A 19 7.81 20.76 -17.07
CA PHE A 19 7.86 20.95 -15.61
C PHE A 19 6.70 20.24 -14.91
N ALA A 20 5.49 20.27 -15.49
CA ALA A 20 4.36 19.49 -14.99
C ALA A 20 4.61 17.98 -15.14
N ALA A 21 5.21 17.54 -16.24
CA ALA A 21 5.61 16.14 -16.43
C ALA A 21 6.75 15.73 -15.47
N MET A 22 7.72 16.61 -15.19
CA MET A 22 8.75 16.37 -14.17
C MET A 22 8.17 16.31 -12.76
N LEU A 23 7.18 17.16 -12.41
CA LEU A 23 6.47 17.06 -11.14
C LEU A 23 5.66 15.75 -11.06
N PHE A 24 5.09 15.30 -12.17
CA PHE A 24 4.40 14.01 -12.24
C PHE A 24 5.38 12.83 -12.10
N VAL A 25 6.58 12.91 -12.69
CA VAL A 25 7.64 11.89 -12.55
C VAL A 25 8.31 11.95 -11.17
N VAL A 26 8.41 13.11 -10.52
CA VAL A 26 8.83 13.22 -9.12
C VAL A 26 7.76 12.65 -8.21
N ALA A 27 6.47 12.91 -8.48
CA ALA A 27 5.36 12.32 -7.74
C ALA A 27 5.26 10.80 -7.93
N ILE A 28 5.69 10.25 -9.09
CA ILE A 28 5.77 8.81 -9.35
C ILE A 28 7.09 8.20 -8.82
N GLY A 29 8.19 8.94 -8.84
CA GLY A 29 9.49 8.52 -8.33
C GLY A 29 9.61 8.57 -6.81
N THR A 30 8.72 9.29 -6.13
CA THR A 30 8.50 9.18 -4.68
C THR A 30 7.59 8.00 -4.30
N VAL A 31 7.10 7.22 -5.27
CA VAL A 31 6.28 6.00 -5.03
C VAL A 31 7.14 4.74 -4.92
N CYS A 32 8.40 4.89 -4.53
CA CYS A 32 9.15 3.79 -3.92
C CYS A 32 9.28 4.07 -2.42
N PRO A 33 8.30 3.68 -1.58
CA PRO A 33 8.51 3.62 -0.14
C PRO A 33 9.15 2.28 0.18
N ASP A 34 10.44 2.13 -0.10
CA ASP A 34 11.22 1.15 0.65
C ASP A 34 11.75 1.84 1.90
N ILE A 35 11.21 1.39 3.04
CA ILE A 35 11.69 1.60 4.41
C ILE A 35 11.20 2.90 5.08
N ALA A 36 9.89 2.96 5.34
CA ALA A 36 9.42 3.41 6.65
C ALA A 36 9.32 2.15 7.55
N ARG A 37 10.46 1.63 8.01
CA ARG A 37 10.47 0.58 9.04
C ARG A 37 10.06 1.20 10.37
N ALA A 38 8.82 0.94 10.77
CA ALA A 38 8.38 0.47 12.09
C ALA A 38 9.31 0.74 13.30
N GLU A 39 9.58 2.01 13.63
CA GLU A 39 10.05 2.38 14.99
C GLU A 39 9.00 3.18 15.78
N ASN A 40 7.88 3.57 15.16
CA ASN A 40 6.77 4.26 15.81
C ASN A 40 5.43 3.76 15.23
N LEU A 41 5.11 2.48 15.41
CA LEU A 41 3.73 2.05 15.17
C LEU A 41 2.83 2.83 16.14
N PRO A 42 1.81 3.57 15.66
CA PRO A 42 0.88 4.26 16.55
C PRO A 42 0.25 3.24 17.50
N GLU A 43 0.11 3.61 18.77
CA GLU A 43 -0.68 2.80 19.72
C GLU A 43 -2.07 2.55 19.12
N SER A 44 -2.69 1.40 19.41
CA SER A 44 -4.03 1.05 18.91
C SER A 44 -5.05 2.18 19.11
N THR A 45 -4.91 2.95 20.18
CA THR A 45 -5.65 4.20 20.43
C THR A 45 -5.60 5.17 19.25
N GLN A 46 -4.42 5.48 18.71
CA GLN A 46 -4.27 6.42 17.58
C GLN A 46 -4.84 5.85 16.28
N ILE A 47 -4.68 4.55 16.04
CA ILE A 47 -5.29 3.85 14.90
C ILE A 47 -6.82 3.96 14.98
N ASN A 48 -7.38 3.71 16.16
CA ASN A 48 -8.82 3.75 16.39
C ASN A 48 -9.39 5.17 16.35
N GLU A 49 -8.67 6.16 16.87
CA GLU A 49 -9.00 7.58 16.70
C GLU A 49 -9.05 7.97 15.22
N PHE A 50 -8.08 7.50 14.42
CA PHE A 50 -8.08 7.71 12.98
C PHE A 50 -9.24 6.98 12.30
N ALA A 51 -9.46 5.69 12.59
CA ALA A 51 -10.54 4.89 12.01
C ALA A 51 -11.92 5.55 12.23
N GLN A 52 -12.11 6.19 13.39
CA GLN A 52 -13.36 6.88 13.73
C GLN A 52 -13.47 8.31 13.17
N SER A 53 -12.43 8.83 12.53
CA SER A 53 -12.37 10.20 12.01
C SER A 53 -13.19 10.41 10.73
N ASP A 54 -13.56 11.67 10.47
CA ASP A 54 -14.20 12.06 9.19
C ASP A 54 -13.27 11.87 7.99
N GLU A 55 -11.95 11.92 8.21
CA GLU A 55 -10.94 11.68 7.18
C GLU A 55 -10.97 10.22 6.72
N ALA A 56 -10.90 9.27 7.65
CA ALA A 56 -10.99 7.84 7.32
C ALA A 56 -12.31 7.49 6.64
N ARG A 57 -13.42 8.10 7.08
CA ARG A 57 -14.74 7.94 6.41
C ARG A 57 -14.70 8.44 4.96
N THR A 58 -14.15 9.63 4.73
CA THR A 58 -14.06 10.21 3.39
C THR A 58 -13.22 9.35 2.46
N GLN A 59 -12.07 8.87 2.93
CA GLN A 59 -11.20 7.99 2.16
C GLN A 59 -11.87 6.63 1.88
N THR A 60 -12.56 6.06 2.87
CA THR A 60 -13.29 4.79 2.73
C THR A 60 -14.39 4.90 1.66
N LEU A 61 -15.20 5.97 1.67
CA LEU A 61 -16.23 6.19 0.65
C LEU A 61 -15.64 6.23 -0.76
N ALA A 62 -14.53 6.95 -0.95
CA ALA A 62 -13.87 7.04 -2.25
C ALA A 62 -13.36 5.67 -2.75
N LEU A 63 -12.82 4.85 -1.84
CA LEU A 63 -12.38 3.49 -2.16
C LEU A 63 -13.56 2.57 -2.47
N MET A 64 -14.66 2.67 -1.72
CA MET A 64 -15.88 1.91 -1.98
C MET A 64 -16.47 2.25 -3.35
N GLU A 65 -16.49 3.54 -3.73
CA GLU A 65 -16.95 3.99 -5.06
C GLU A 65 -16.09 3.38 -6.18
N ALA A 66 -14.77 3.39 -6.01
CA ALA A 66 -13.83 2.83 -6.98
C ALA A 66 -13.97 1.30 -7.14
N VAL A 67 -14.29 0.58 -6.05
CA VAL A 67 -14.43 -0.88 -6.05
C VAL A 67 -15.80 -1.31 -6.58
N GLN A 68 -16.88 -0.59 -6.25
CA GLN A 68 -18.24 -1.10 -6.47
C GLN A 68 -18.85 -0.79 -7.85
N ASN A 69 -18.33 0.17 -8.64
CA ASN A 69 -18.66 0.52 -10.05
C ASN A 69 -20.15 0.64 -10.49
N ASP A 70 -21.15 0.16 -9.74
CA ASP A 70 -22.55 0.01 -10.15
C ASP A 70 -23.55 0.18 -8.98
N GLY A 71 -23.12 0.77 -7.87
CA GLY A 71 -23.98 0.93 -6.69
C GLY A 71 -23.29 1.61 -5.50
N SER A 72 -22.40 2.57 -5.78
CA SER A 72 -21.72 3.33 -4.74
C SER A 72 -22.74 3.90 -3.74
N PRO A 73 -22.48 3.82 -2.43
CA PRO A 73 -23.27 4.55 -1.47
C PRO A 73 -23.31 6.03 -1.87
N GLU A 74 -24.49 6.64 -1.84
CA GLU A 74 -24.62 8.07 -2.12
C GLU A 74 -23.78 8.84 -1.09
N ALA A 75 -23.36 10.07 -1.41
CA ALA A 75 -22.61 10.92 -0.48
C ALA A 75 -23.34 11.20 0.87
N SER A 76 -24.61 10.80 0.99
CA SER A 76 -25.43 10.88 2.21
C SER A 76 -25.46 9.59 3.04
N THR A 77 -24.86 8.50 2.55
CA THR A 77 -24.87 7.20 3.21
C THR A 77 -24.11 7.29 4.52
N GLN A 78 -24.81 6.93 5.60
CA GLN A 78 -24.20 6.77 6.91
C GLN A 78 -23.29 5.54 6.90
N ILE A 79 -21.99 5.79 6.86
CA ILE A 79 -20.96 4.77 7.06
C ILE A 79 -20.43 4.81 8.49
N ALA A 80 -20.15 3.64 9.04
CA ALA A 80 -19.45 3.47 10.30
C ALA A 80 -18.23 2.58 10.06
N ILE A 81 -17.09 3.00 10.61
CA ILE A 81 -15.87 2.21 10.63
C ILE A 81 -15.72 1.75 12.08
N GLY A 82 -15.61 0.44 12.27
CA GLY A 82 -15.41 -0.15 13.59
C GLY A 82 -13.99 0.05 14.10
N TYR A 83 -13.69 -0.56 15.23
CA TYR A 83 -12.34 -0.58 15.76
C TYR A 83 -11.44 -1.45 14.89
N ALA A 84 -10.19 -1.02 14.75
CA ALA A 84 -9.19 -1.73 13.99
C ALA A 84 -8.57 -2.83 14.84
N ASP A 85 -8.37 -3.98 14.22
CA ASP A 85 -7.70 -5.14 14.79
C ASP A 85 -6.45 -5.48 13.97
N LYS A 86 -5.53 -6.26 14.54
CA LYS A 86 -4.32 -6.72 13.87
C LYS A 86 -4.64 -7.95 13.04
N VAL A 87 -4.31 -7.89 11.75
CA VAL A 87 -4.47 -9.01 10.84
C VAL A 87 -3.13 -9.41 10.22
N HIS A 88 -2.71 -10.64 10.44
CA HIS A 88 -1.57 -11.27 9.80
C HIS A 88 -2.02 -12.02 8.55
N TYR A 89 -1.69 -11.50 7.37
CA TYR A 89 -1.99 -12.14 6.10
C TYR A 89 -0.93 -13.18 5.73
N LEU A 90 -1.34 -14.42 5.47
CA LEU A 90 -0.42 -15.42 4.91
C LEU A 90 -0.10 -15.06 3.46
N ARG A 91 1.20 -14.97 3.16
CA ARG A 91 1.72 -14.61 1.84
C ARG A 91 2.28 -15.85 1.15
N TYR A 92 1.87 -16.05 -0.10
CA TYR A 92 2.26 -17.21 -0.90
C TYR A 92 3.22 -16.78 -2.00
N ASP A 93 4.21 -17.62 -2.30
CA ASP A 93 5.01 -17.50 -3.52
C ASP A 93 4.31 -18.19 -4.71
N ASP A 94 4.91 -18.08 -5.89
CA ASP A 94 4.42 -18.69 -7.13
C ASP A 94 4.36 -20.23 -7.06
N SER A 95 4.99 -20.88 -6.07
CA SER A 95 4.88 -22.33 -5.87
C SER A 95 3.69 -22.73 -4.99
N GLY A 96 3.02 -21.75 -4.37
CA GLY A 96 1.98 -21.97 -3.37
C GLY A 96 2.54 -22.16 -1.96
N ALA A 97 3.84 -21.92 -1.74
CA ALA A 97 4.42 -22.01 -0.40
C ALA A 97 4.22 -20.71 0.38
N ILE A 98 3.91 -20.83 1.68
CA ILE A 98 3.82 -19.69 2.58
C ILE A 98 5.23 -19.14 2.85
N THR A 99 5.40 -17.83 2.64
CA THR A 99 6.70 -17.14 2.69
C THR A 99 6.97 -16.41 4.00
N ASN A 100 5.93 -15.93 4.67
CA ASN A 100 6.04 -15.24 5.96
C ASN A 100 5.73 -16.16 7.14
N THR A 101 6.04 -15.70 8.37
CA THR A 101 5.91 -16.52 9.59
C THR A 101 4.92 -15.89 10.55
N ILE A 102 3.98 -16.69 11.06
CA ILE A 102 2.91 -16.26 11.97
C ILE A 102 3.45 -15.72 13.30
N THR A 103 4.67 -16.13 13.68
CA THR A 103 5.31 -15.71 14.93
C THR A 103 5.99 -14.34 14.87
N ASP A 104 6.02 -13.66 13.72
CA ASP A 104 6.62 -12.33 13.62
C ASP A 104 5.68 -11.28 14.23
N PRO A 105 6.05 -10.65 15.36
CA PRO A 105 5.19 -9.71 16.06
C PRO A 105 5.00 -8.37 15.33
N GLN A 106 5.63 -8.17 14.17
CA GLN A 106 5.55 -6.93 13.39
C GLN A 106 4.95 -7.13 11.98
N ASP A 107 4.68 -8.37 11.58
CA ASP A 107 4.11 -8.66 10.26
C ASP A 107 2.58 -8.68 10.37
N TYR A 108 1.95 -7.53 10.56
CA TYR A 108 0.50 -7.42 10.58
C TYR A 108 0.05 -6.09 9.97
N ASP A 109 -1.18 -6.10 9.46
CA ASP A 109 -1.88 -4.91 9.01
C ASP A 109 -2.93 -4.52 10.05
N TRP A 110 -3.20 -3.22 10.19
CA TRP A 110 -4.36 -2.75 10.94
C TRP A 110 -5.59 -2.77 10.05
N VAL A 111 -6.67 -3.40 10.51
CA VAL A 111 -7.85 -3.64 9.70
C VAL A 111 -9.11 -3.33 10.48
N ALA A 112 -10.00 -2.52 9.93
CA ALA A 112 -11.26 -2.14 10.57
C ALA A 112 -12.46 -2.60 9.74
N PRO A 113 -13.54 -3.09 10.38
CA PRO A 113 -14.77 -3.43 9.68
C PRO A 113 -15.50 -2.15 9.23
N VAL A 114 -16.21 -2.24 8.10
CA VAL A 114 -17.00 -1.13 7.57
C VAL A 114 -18.46 -1.55 7.50
N GLU A 115 -19.31 -0.71 8.08
CA GLU A 115 -20.75 -0.83 8.02
C GLU A 115 -21.37 0.31 7.22
N VAL A 116 -22.40 -0.02 6.45
CA VAL A 116 -23.28 0.92 5.76
C VAL A 116 -24.67 0.73 6.34
N GLU A 117 -25.24 1.79 6.92
CA GLU A 117 -26.59 1.74 7.51
C GLU A 117 -26.77 0.59 8.54
N GLY A 118 -25.72 0.29 9.30
CA GLY A 118 -25.69 -0.79 10.30
C GLY A 118 -25.57 -2.20 9.72
N ARG A 119 -25.24 -2.32 8.43
CA ARG A 119 -24.92 -3.59 7.78
C ARG A 119 -23.44 -3.66 7.46
N LEU A 120 -22.78 -4.70 7.92
CA LEU A 120 -21.39 -5.02 7.54
C LEU A 120 -21.29 -5.22 6.03
N VAL A 121 -20.42 -4.43 5.39
CA VAL A 121 -20.21 -4.45 3.92
C VAL A 121 -18.80 -4.87 3.52
N GLY A 122 -17.87 -4.92 4.45
CA GLY A 122 -16.49 -5.27 4.19
C GLY A 122 -15.57 -4.71 5.25
N ARG A 123 -14.31 -4.49 4.87
CA ARG A 123 -13.24 -4.00 5.74
C ARG A 123 -12.31 -3.07 5.01
N ILE A 124 -11.61 -2.25 5.78
CA ILE A 124 -10.51 -1.43 5.30
C ILE A 124 -9.19 -1.82 5.94
N THR A 125 -8.10 -1.62 5.22
CA THR A 125 -6.75 -1.63 5.80
C THR A 125 -6.34 -0.20 6.14
N ILE A 126 -5.69 -0.01 7.29
CA ILE A 126 -5.10 1.26 7.74
C ILE A 126 -3.59 1.09 7.75
N TRP A 127 -2.86 2.03 7.17
CA TRP A 127 -1.40 2.02 7.20
C TRP A 127 -0.84 3.37 7.67
N ASP A 128 0.42 3.34 8.11
CA ASP A 128 1.21 4.54 8.32
C ASP A 128 1.94 4.94 7.03
N ASN A 129 1.61 6.10 6.49
CA ASN A 129 2.29 6.72 5.37
C ASN A 129 3.18 7.87 5.88
N ASN A 130 4.43 7.53 6.23
CA ASN A 130 5.45 8.48 6.66
C ASN A 130 5.05 9.35 7.87
N GLY A 131 4.40 8.76 8.88
CA GLY A 131 3.94 9.45 10.08
C GLY A 131 2.53 10.03 9.98
N SER A 132 1.79 9.69 8.92
CA SER A 132 0.37 10.02 8.74
C SER A 132 -0.42 8.75 8.51
N LEU A 133 -1.50 8.58 9.28
CA LEU A 133 -2.42 7.46 9.07
C LEU A 133 -3.29 7.69 7.85
N GLU A 134 -3.48 6.63 7.06
CA GLU A 134 -4.28 6.63 5.85
C GLU A 134 -5.06 5.32 5.71
N VAL A 135 -6.19 5.38 5.01
CA VAL A 135 -6.95 4.21 4.57
C VAL A 135 -6.33 3.69 3.28
N GLY A 136 -5.84 2.46 3.33
CA GLY A 136 -5.07 1.89 2.24
C GLY A 136 -5.88 1.19 1.17
N ASN A 137 -6.81 0.33 1.59
CA ASN A 137 -7.65 -0.43 0.67
C ASN A 137 -9.02 -0.70 1.29
N PHE A 138 -10.05 -0.84 0.45
CA PHE A 138 -11.36 -1.38 0.83
C PHE A 138 -11.53 -2.77 0.19
N SER A 139 -11.93 -3.75 1.00
CA SER A 139 -12.28 -5.09 0.53
C SER A 139 -13.72 -5.43 0.94
N PRO A 140 -14.57 -5.94 0.01
CA PRO A 140 -15.92 -6.37 0.33
C PRO A 140 -15.97 -7.75 1.04
N ASP A 141 -14.88 -8.18 1.66
CA ASP A 141 -14.80 -9.46 2.38
C ASP A 141 -15.52 -9.38 3.73
N ILE A 142 -16.82 -9.69 3.71
CA ILE A 142 -17.69 -9.67 4.89
C ILE A 142 -17.32 -10.79 5.87
N GLU A 143 -16.77 -11.92 5.40
CA GLU A 143 -16.42 -13.02 6.30
C GLU A 143 -15.26 -12.61 7.20
N GLU A 144 -14.16 -12.11 6.63
CA GLU A 144 -13.04 -11.59 7.40
C GLU A 144 -13.45 -10.42 8.28
N ALA A 145 -14.23 -9.47 7.75
CA ALA A 145 -14.69 -8.31 8.52
C ALA A 145 -15.54 -8.70 9.73
N SER A 146 -16.27 -9.81 9.67
CA SER A 146 -17.11 -10.30 10.77
C SER A 146 -16.31 -10.97 11.90
N LEU A 147 -15.02 -11.24 11.66
CA LEU A 147 -14.12 -11.91 12.60
C LEU A 147 -13.19 -10.93 13.32
N LEU A 148 -13.18 -9.66 12.93
CA LEU A 148 -12.41 -8.62 13.61
C LEU A 148 -13.04 -8.39 14.99
N ASP A 149 -12.25 -8.66 16.03
CA ASP A 149 -12.64 -8.43 17.42
C ASP A 149 -12.03 -7.11 17.87
N ASP A 150 -12.74 -6.30 18.65
CA ASP A 150 -12.24 -5.01 19.19
C ASP A 150 -11.24 -5.25 20.34
N ASP A 151 -10.44 -6.32 20.22
CA ASP A 151 -9.53 -6.82 21.24
C ASP A 151 -8.09 -6.87 20.69
N ASP A 152 -7.34 -5.82 21.01
CA ASP A 152 -5.92 -5.66 20.68
C ASP A 152 -5.00 -6.78 21.22
N SER A 153 -5.51 -7.63 22.14
CA SER A 153 -4.78 -8.77 22.70
C SER A 153 -4.75 -9.99 21.77
N THR A 154 -5.61 -9.99 20.76
CA THR A 154 -5.67 -11.03 19.73
C THR A 154 -5.07 -10.54 18.42
N THR A 155 -4.75 -11.47 17.54
CA THR A 155 -4.36 -11.17 16.16
C THR A 155 -5.08 -12.15 15.26
N LEU A 156 -5.80 -11.65 14.28
CA LEU A 156 -6.46 -12.47 13.28
C LEU A 156 -5.41 -12.95 12.28
N ILE A 157 -5.28 -14.26 12.09
CA ILE A 157 -4.48 -14.85 11.02
C ILE A 157 -5.42 -15.14 9.86
N SER A 158 -5.14 -14.54 8.70
CA SER A 158 -5.96 -14.63 7.50
C SER A 158 -5.23 -15.39 6.40
N ASP A 159 -5.72 -16.60 6.11
CA ASP A 159 -5.37 -17.33 4.89
C ASP A 159 -6.38 -17.00 3.80
N GLY A 160 -6.06 -15.97 3.01
CA GLY A 160 -6.90 -15.56 1.88
C GLY A 160 -7.04 -16.62 0.79
N PHE A 161 -6.09 -17.57 0.68
CA PHE A 161 -6.14 -18.63 -0.32
C PHE A 161 -7.14 -19.72 0.06
N SER A 162 -7.05 -20.24 1.28
CA SER A 162 -7.94 -21.31 1.75
C SER A 162 -9.21 -20.80 2.43
N ARG A 163 -9.36 -19.47 2.56
CA ARG A 163 -10.42 -18.82 3.35
C ARG A 163 -10.43 -19.35 4.79
N ALA A 164 -9.26 -19.66 5.35
CA ALA A 164 -9.12 -20.13 6.73
C ALA A 164 -8.71 -18.99 7.63
N TYR A 165 -9.47 -18.79 8.71
CA TYR A 165 -9.22 -17.73 9.68
C TYR A 165 -8.94 -18.31 11.06
N TYR A 166 -7.93 -17.77 11.74
CA TYR A 166 -7.53 -18.20 13.07
C TYR A 166 -7.35 -17.00 13.99
N SER A 167 -7.65 -17.14 15.27
CA SER A 167 -7.19 -16.16 16.27
C SER A 167 -5.86 -16.62 16.86
N MET A 168 -4.94 -15.68 17.02
CA MET A 168 -3.70 -15.88 17.75
C MET A 168 -3.74 -15.08 19.06
N GLU A 169 -3.64 -15.78 20.18
CA GLU A 169 -3.62 -15.18 21.52
C GLU A 169 -2.71 -16.03 22.42
N ASN A 170 -1.89 -15.39 23.26
CA ASN A 170 -1.06 -16.09 24.26
C ASN A 170 -0.21 -17.24 23.69
N SER A 171 0.41 -17.04 22.52
CA SER A 171 1.19 -18.07 21.78
C SER A 171 0.37 -19.29 21.34
N ARG A 172 -0.94 -19.14 21.21
CA ARG A 172 -1.84 -20.19 20.73
C ARG A 172 -2.60 -19.73 19.51
N ILE A 173 -2.85 -20.66 18.60
CA ILE A 173 -3.70 -20.45 17.41
C ILE A 173 -4.98 -21.24 17.62
N SER A 174 -6.13 -20.62 17.40
CA SER A 174 -7.45 -21.25 17.50
C SER A 174 -8.25 -21.05 16.19
N PRO A 175 -8.93 -22.07 15.66
CA PRO A 175 -9.68 -21.96 14.41
C PRO A 175 -10.97 -21.16 14.59
N LEU A 176 -11.24 -20.20 13.69
CA LEU A 176 -12.44 -19.36 13.74
C LEU A 176 -13.55 -19.81 12.78
N ASN A 177 -13.22 -20.53 11.71
CA ASN A 177 -14.19 -21.05 10.76
C ASN A 177 -13.95 -22.53 10.40
N GLU A 178 -14.82 -23.08 9.54
CA GLU A 178 -14.77 -24.49 9.16
C GLU A 178 -13.50 -24.85 8.37
N ALA A 179 -13.05 -23.97 7.47
CA ALA A 179 -11.82 -24.15 6.71
C ALA A 179 -10.59 -24.22 7.64
N ALA A 180 -10.50 -23.32 8.61
CA ALA A 180 -9.45 -23.36 9.63
C ALA A 180 -9.51 -24.63 10.48
N ARG A 181 -10.72 -25.07 10.87
CA ARG A 181 -10.92 -26.27 11.69
C ARG A 181 -10.54 -27.56 10.97
N ALA A 182 -10.58 -27.58 9.63
CA ALA A 182 -10.12 -28.72 8.85
C ALA A 182 -8.59 -28.90 8.92
N ILE A 183 -7.83 -27.81 9.16
CA ILE A 183 -6.37 -27.79 9.20
C ILE A 183 -5.87 -27.88 10.66
N VAL A 184 -6.41 -27.04 11.52
CA VAL A 184 -6.11 -26.95 12.96
C VAL A 184 -7.42 -27.19 13.72
N PRO A 185 -7.72 -28.43 14.15
CA PRO A 185 -9.05 -28.77 14.69
C PRO A 185 -9.39 -28.14 16.04
N GLU A 186 -8.38 -27.80 16.83
CA GLU A 186 -8.51 -27.24 18.17
C GLU A 186 -7.42 -26.21 18.43
N SER A 187 -7.53 -25.46 19.52
CA SER A 187 -6.49 -24.52 19.93
C SER A 187 -5.17 -25.28 20.14
N VAL A 188 -4.08 -24.84 19.52
CA VAL A 188 -2.73 -25.43 19.62
C VAL A 188 -1.68 -24.36 19.88
N GLN A 189 -0.45 -24.77 20.20
CA GLN A 189 0.67 -23.83 20.27
C GLN A 189 0.96 -23.24 18.88
N VAL A 190 1.37 -21.98 18.82
CA VAL A 190 1.59 -21.22 17.58
C VAL A 190 2.52 -21.96 16.62
N GLU A 191 3.59 -22.58 17.12
CA GLU A 191 4.54 -23.34 16.29
C GLU A 191 3.90 -24.61 15.70
N GLN A 192 3.02 -25.27 16.45
CA GLN A 192 2.31 -26.45 15.96
C GLN A 192 1.26 -26.07 14.91
N GLY A 193 0.57 -24.94 15.13
CA GLY A 193 -0.38 -24.37 14.18
C GLY A 193 0.31 -23.96 12.88
N ASP A 194 1.42 -23.22 12.94
CA ASP A 194 2.20 -22.80 11.77
C ASP A 194 2.66 -24.00 10.92
N ILE A 195 3.17 -25.06 11.56
CA ILE A 195 3.53 -26.30 10.86
C ILE A 195 2.33 -26.93 10.15
N ALA A 196 1.17 -27.00 10.82
CA ALA A 196 -0.04 -27.59 10.26
C ALA A 196 -0.57 -26.78 9.07
N ILE A 197 -0.58 -25.45 9.19
CA ILE A 197 -0.99 -24.52 8.15
C ILE A 197 -0.08 -24.65 6.93
N ARG A 198 1.26 -24.59 7.11
CA ARG A 198 2.23 -24.77 6.01
C ARG A 198 2.12 -26.10 5.31
N LYS A 199 1.86 -27.19 6.05
CA LYS A 199 1.70 -28.51 5.45
C LYS A 199 0.47 -28.61 4.54
N ASN A 200 -0.54 -27.77 4.77
CA ASN A 200 -1.77 -27.72 3.99
C ASN A 200 -1.77 -26.55 2.97
N ALA A 201 -0.66 -25.82 2.85
CA ALA A 201 -0.49 -24.86 1.77
C ALA A 201 -0.57 -25.58 0.41
N PRO A 202 -1.13 -24.92 -0.63
CA PRO A 202 -1.20 -25.51 -1.97
C PRO A 202 0.20 -25.90 -2.46
N SER A 203 0.30 -27.00 -3.20
CA SER A 203 1.55 -27.41 -3.85
C SER A 203 1.40 -27.27 -5.35
N GLY A 204 2.17 -26.34 -5.95
CA GLY A 204 2.20 -26.11 -7.38
C GLY A 204 1.03 -25.26 -7.88
N PHE A 205 1.29 -23.98 -8.17
CA PHE A 205 0.53 -23.33 -9.23
C PHE A 205 1.08 -23.90 -10.55
N ASP A 206 0.36 -24.85 -11.14
CA ASP A 206 0.69 -25.32 -12.48
C ASP A 206 0.50 -24.14 -13.47
N ASP A 207 1.58 -23.67 -14.08
CA ASP A 207 1.61 -22.71 -15.20
C ASP A 207 0.89 -23.22 -16.49
N SER A 208 0.11 -24.30 -16.38
CA SER A 208 -0.53 -25.02 -17.48
C SER A 208 -2.05 -25.03 -17.37
N ALA A 209 -2.67 -23.86 -17.22
CA ALA A 209 -4.07 -23.66 -17.57
C ALA A 209 -4.24 -22.31 -18.26
N GLY A 210 -4.23 -22.34 -19.59
CA GLY A 210 -4.27 -21.15 -20.43
C GLY A 210 -5.56 -20.34 -20.33
N GLY A 211 -5.40 -19.03 -20.56
CA GLY A 211 -6.39 -18.22 -21.26
C GLY A 211 -7.37 -17.46 -20.37
N GLY A 212 -6.90 -16.37 -19.76
CA GLY A 212 -7.76 -15.36 -19.13
C GLY A 212 -6.95 -14.23 -18.51
N SER A 213 -6.17 -13.52 -19.32
CA SER A 213 -5.36 -12.39 -18.85
C SER A 213 -6.24 -11.26 -18.30
N ILE A 214 -6.34 -11.16 -16.98
CA ILE A 214 -6.48 -9.87 -16.31
C ILE A 214 -5.05 -9.39 -16.07
N GLY A 215 -4.72 -8.26 -16.70
CA GLY A 215 -3.35 -7.82 -16.91
C GLY A 215 -2.59 -7.54 -15.62
N VAL A 216 -1.75 -8.51 -15.21
CA VAL A 216 -0.57 -8.25 -14.39
C VAL A 216 0.54 -7.87 -15.36
N VAL A 217 1.04 -6.64 -15.25
CA VAL A 217 2.26 -6.22 -15.93
C VAL A 217 3.42 -6.87 -15.20
N SER A 218 3.97 -7.95 -15.75
CA SER A 218 5.25 -8.51 -15.32
C SER A 218 6.35 -7.48 -15.52
N SER A 219 7.04 -7.13 -14.44
CA SER A 219 8.36 -6.54 -14.49
C SER A 219 9.39 -7.58 -14.06
N ASP A 220 9.73 -8.47 -14.99
CA ASP A 220 11.04 -9.11 -14.98
C ASP A 220 12.08 -8.03 -15.28
N THR A 221 12.87 -7.63 -14.28
CA THR A 221 14.33 -7.37 -14.34
C THR A 221 14.75 -6.80 -12.98
N ALA A 222 15.61 -7.49 -12.25
CA ALA A 222 16.93 -6.97 -11.81
C ALA A 222 17.38 -7.58 -10.48
N MET A 223 18.55 -8.19 -10.57
CA MET A 223 19.52 -8.49 -9.51
C MET A 223 19.42 -7.54 -8.31
N GLY A 224 19.52 -8.12 -7.11
CA GLY A 224 19.63 -7.37 -5.86
C GLY A 224 20.64 -6.23 -5.96
N THR A 225 20.10 -5.02 -5.93
CA THR A 225 20.86 -3.79 -5.71
C THR A 225 20.78 -3.44 -4.24
N ASP A 226 21.92 -3.56 -3.57
CA ASP A 226 22.17 -2.96 -2.26
C ASP A 226 21.63 -1.52 -2.24
N SER A 227 20.76 -1.22 -1.28
CA SER A 227 20.04 0.04 -1.10
C SER A 227 20.95 1.28 -1.00
N SER A 228 22.26 1.08 -0.85
CA SER A 228 23.27 2.14 -0.88
C SER A 228 23.53 2.71 -2.27
N MET A 229 23.49 1.89 -3.34
CA MET A 229 23.82 2.37 -4.70
C MET A 229 22.75 3.33 -5.26
N ASN A 230 21.50 3.16 -4.84
CA ASN A 230 20.38 3.97 -5.32
C ASN A 230 20.42 5.41 -4.78
N ILE A 231 20.79 5.59 -3.50
CA ILE A 231 20.97 6.92 -2.88
C ILE A 231 22.12 7.70 -3.53
N PHE A 232 23.25 7.04 -3.81
CA PHE A 232 24.38 7.72 -4.45
C PHE A 232 24.07 8.14 -5.89
N MET A 233 23.31 7.34 -6.63
CA MET A 233 22.89 7.71 -7.99
C MET A 233 21.87 8.86 -7.96
N LEU A 234 20.93 8.85 -7.00
CA LEU A 234 19.95 9.93 -6.83
C LEU A 234 20.61 11.26 -6.42
N MET A 235 21.58 11.22 -5.50
CA MET A 235 22.38 12.39 -5.12
C MET A 235 23.22 12.91 -6.30
N ALA A 236 23.83 12.03 -7.10
CA ALA A 236 24.59 12.42 -8.28
C ALA A 236 23.71 13.11 -9.32
N VAL A 237 22.50 12.59 -9.58
CA VAL A 237 21.52 13.24 -10.45
C VAL A 237 21.11 14.60 -9.89
N PHE A 238 20.84 14.70 -8.60
CA PHE A 238 20.46 15.96 -7.96
C PHE A 238 21.57 17.02 -8.07
N ILE A 239 22.84 16.65 -7.85
CA ILE A 239 23.99 17.54 -7.98
C ILE A 239 24.16 18.00 -9.42
N VAL A 240 24.04 17.11 -10.40
CA VAL A 240 24.15 17.45 -11.83
C VAL A 240 23.01 18.39 -12.25
N VAL A 241 21.78 18.12 -11.84
CA VAL A 241 20.61 18.97 -12.14
C VAL A 241 20.78 20.35 -11.51
N THR A 242 21.25 20.42 -10.26
CA THR A 242 21.48 21.70 -9.56
C THR A 242 22.64 22.48 -10.22
N ALA A 243 23.69 21.81 -10.67
CA ALA A 243 24.80 22.43 -11.39
C ALA A 243 24.37 22.96 -12.77
N VAL A 244 23.52 22.23 -13.50
CA VAL A 244 22.96 22.66 -14.78
C VAL A 244 22.01 23.85 -14.59
N LEU A 245 21.16 23.84 -13.56
CA LEU A 245 20.31 24.97 -13.20
C LEU A 245 21.13 26.21 -12.81
N ALA A 246 22.18 26.04 -12.01
CA ALA A 246 23.08 27.13 -11.64
C ALA A 246 23.84 27.70 -12.86
N LEU A 247 24.29 26.84 -13.78
CA LEU A 247 24.94 27.24 -15.03
C LEU A 247 23.95 27.99 -15.96
N MET A 248 22.72 27.51 -16.07
CA MET A 248 21.65 28.15 -16.85
C MET A 248 21.24 29.50 -16.27
N CYS A 249 21.11 29.62 -14.94
CA CYS A 249 20.91 30.90 -14.26
C CYS A 249 22.07 31.86 -14.54
N ARG A 250 23.31 31.37 -14.59
CA ARG A 250 24.49 32.19 -14.93
C ARG A 250 24.49 32.65 -16.39
N ILE A 251 24.02 31.83 -17.32
CA ILE A 251 23.87 32.16 -18.75
C ILE A 251 22.73 33.15 -18.96
N LEU A 252 21.60 32.99 -18.27
CA LEU A 252 20.47 33.91 -18.32
C LEU A 252 20.78 35.27 -17.65
N TRP A 253 21.65 35.28 -16.62
CA TRP A 253 22.08 36.52 -15.96
C TRP A 253 23.20 37.25 -16.71
N ARG A 254 24.10 36.54 -17.40
CA ARG A 254 25.03 37.16 -18.37
C ARG A 254 24.31 37.44 -19.70
N GLY A 255 23.46 38.47 -19.67
CA GLY A 255 23.04 39.18 -20.88
C GLY A 255 24.26 39.66 -21.70
N PRO A 256 24.07 39.92 -23.01
CA PRO A 256 25.18 40.11 -23.95
C PRO A 256 26.10 41.26 -23.50
N ASN A 257 27.39 40.96 -23.37
CA ASN A 257 28.47 41.94 -23.23
C ASN A 257 28.31 43.01 -24.32
N ARG A 258 27.90 44.22 -23.96
CA ARG A 258 28.18 45.40 -24.76
C ARG A 258 29.70 45.63 -24.71
N ARG A 259 30.43 45.06 -25.67
CA ARG A 259 31.72 45.64 -26.07
C ARG A 259 31.40 46.98 -26.70
N ASN A 260 31.84 48.04 -26.04
CA ASN A 260 31.86 49.39 -26.58
C ASN A 260 32.85 49.41 -27.75
N ASP A 261 32.34 49.61 -28.96
CA ASP A 261 33.11 50.25 -30.02
C ASP A 261 33.04 51.76 -29.76
N ARG A 262 34.18 52.32 -29.35
CA ARG A 262 34.60 53.70 -29.57
C ARG A 262 36.04 53.66 -30.01
#